data_AF-A0A8S1QAM9-F1
#
_entry.id   AF-A0A8S1QAM9-F1
#
_cell.length_a   1.000
_cell.length_b   1.000
_cell.length_c   1.000
_cell.angle_alpha   90.00
_cell.angle_beta   90.00
_cell.angle_gamma   90.00
#
_symmetry.space_group_name_H-M   'P 1'
#
loop_
_entity.id
_entity.type
_entity.pdbx_description
1 polymer ?
#
loop_
_entity_poly.entity_id
_entity_poly.type
_entity_poly.pdbx_seq_one_letter_code
_entity_poly.pdbx_strand_id
1 'polypeptide(L)'
;MNFLKKADFFGVPFLQNINQQTFYKSPLGGFLSLLIVATSLAYSLWVFYLWNSKQMSPKVSNSKYVSDYSILDFNSAKISIYAEVEEGFVDPFKNKILLPLVMYADNNRQTKPMIIENYTEASYGTLYVPNLDLGFTFADGYLQTSKYMFIYITLCEEKYLKEGEQCASAELKQKFFSQQFNYFGLQIESTTLDSRDGSEQTTIQDIFFELEQESCYLLYTFLETNFYELQDYLLFGTSKQKEYISGAKVQTQSVSPSKCRKSYQNEALAMIYVAMNGTQTKTIFEYPNLGDLLANVGSIISILFIFKYLIIQVNQYSLYQKVISDLISLYYPEFKNIKIIKNWRFKVTKVTLNQLQIDEKEYQKIYEKLKKQMQQKLCYMNLVYEISRLYLIIRSSKLREELLKSHLIGIKLNLPVLKEDTCLSNCKSAQKINSQMEPYLLNEDDAELLSLANRRCQKYVETIPEEIYNEVDYYYLNKII
;
A
#
# COMPACT_ATOMS: atom_id res chain seq x y z
N MET A 1 -31.54 -20.97 0.84
CA MET A 1 -30.48 -21.54 1.71
C MET A 1 -29.40 -22.32 0.95
N ASN A 2 -29.71 -23.11 -0.08
CA ASN A 2 -28.69 -23.90 -0.82
C ASN A 2 -27.67 -23.03 -1.58
N PHE A 3 -28.06 -21.86 -2.08
CA PHE A 3 -27.14 -20.90 -2.71
C PHE A 3 -26.06 -20.41 -1.74
N LEU A 4 -26.44 -19.97 -0.54
CA LEU A 4 -25.49 -19.52 0.49
C LEU A 4 -24.50 -20.63 0.87
N LYS A 5 -24.98 -21.87 1.04
CA LYS A 5 -24.06 -23.00 1.29
C LYS A 5 -23.07 -23.23 0.13
N LYS A 6 -23.45 -22.98 -1.12
CA LYS A 6 -22.52 -23.11 -2.26
C LYS A 6 -21.47 -22.00 -2.26
N ALA A 7 -21.85 -20.78 -1.88
CA ALA A 7 -21.00 -19.59 -1.80
C ALA A 7 -20.01 -19.60 -0.63
N ASP A 8 -20.10 -20.57 0.30
CA ASP A 8 -19.12 -20.72 1.38
C ASP A 8 -17.79 -21.25 0.82
N PHE A 9 -16.79 -20.36 0.76
CA PHE A 9 -15.41 -20.70 0.39
C PHE A 9 -14.59 -21.21 1.58
N PHE A 10 -15.11 -21.09 2.80
CA PHE A 10 -14.44 -21.47 4.05
C PHE A 10 -14.99 -22.78 4.62
N GLY A 11 -15.43 -23.67 3.73
CA GLY A 11 -15.91 -24.99 4.09
C GLY A 11 -14.83 -25.82 4.81
N VAL A 12 -15.24 -26.63 5.76
CA VAL A 12 -14.34 -27.46 6.58
C VAL A 12 -14.41 -28.91 6.10
N PRO A 13 -13.28 -29.61 5.90
CA PRO A 13 -13.31 -31.01 5.48
C PRO A 13 -13.96 -31.88 6.56
N PHE A 14 -14.90 -32.73 6.15
CA PHE A 14 -15.52 -33.72 7.02
C PHE A 14 -14.64 -34.96 7.12
N LEU A 15 -13.78 -34.99 8.14
CA LEU A 15 -12.74 -36.02 8.33
C LEU A 15 -13.29 -37.44 8.65
N GLN A 16 -14.60 -37.60 8.85
CA GLN A 16 -15.21 -38.87 9.25
C GLN A 16 -15.67 -39.73 8.07
N ASN A 17 -15.53 -39.25 6.83
CA ASN A 17 -15.96 -39.98 5.63
C ASN A 17 -14.76 -40.61 4.91
N ILE A 18 -14.73 -41.94 4.86
CA ILE A 18 -13.54 -42.72 4.45
C ILE A 18 -13.24 -42.60 2.94
N ASN A 19 -14.20 -42.19 2.10
CA ASN A 19 -14.01 -42.24 0.64
C ASN A 19 -14.14 -40.90 -0.11
N GLN A 20 -14.65 -39.82 0.50
CA GLN A 20 -14.75 -38.51 -0.16
C GLN A 20 -14.66 -37.39 0.88
N GLN A 21 -13.70 -36.47 0.71
CA GLN A 21 -13.60 -35.23 1.50
C GLN A 21 -14.81 -34.34 1.19
N THR A 22 -15.94 -34.61 1.84
CA THR A 22 -17.10 -33.72 1.77
C THR A 22 -16.80 -32.51 2.64
N PHE A 23 -16.86 -31.30 2.07
CA PHE A 23 -16.71 -30.08 2.87
C PHE A 23 -18.04 -29.72 3.52
N TYR A 24 -18.05 -29.57 4.84
CA TYR A 24 -19.15 -28.93 5.53
C TYR A 24 -19.15 -27.43 5.20
N LYS A 25 -20.22 -27.00 4.53
CA LYS A 25 -20.47 -25.61 4.17
C LYS A 25 -21.70 -25.09 4.89
N SER A 26 -21.61 -23.91 5.50
CA SER A 26 -22.70 -23.32 6.27
C SER A 26 -23.32 -22.12 5.52
N PRO A 27 -24.64 -21.85 5.71
CA PRO A 27 -25.26 -20.64 5.16
C PRO A 27 -24.64 -19.35 5.71
N LEU A 28 -24.16 -19.38 6.96
CA LEU A 28 -23.49 -18.27 7.62
C LEU A 28 -22.11 -18.01 6.99
N GLY A 29 -21.32 -19.07 6.77
CA GLY A 29 -20.02 -18.98 6.09
C GLY A 29 -20.16 -18.46 4.65
N GLY A 30 -21.22 -18.86 3.95
CA GLY A 30 -21.57 -18.32 2.64
C GLY A 30 -21.95 -16.85 2.64
N PHE A 31 -22.77 -16.41 3.60
CA PHE A 31 -23.11 -14.99 3.76
C PHE A 31 -21.86 -14.15 4.05
N LEU A 32 -21.00 -14.60 4.96
CA LEU A 32 -19.74 -13.92 5.29
C LEU A 32 -18.76 -13.90 4.11
N SER A 33 -18.69 -14.98 3.33
CA SER A 33 -17.87 -15.04 2.12
C SER A 33 -18.31 -13.98 1.10
N LEU A 34 -19.62 -13.83 0.87
CA LEU A 34 -20.16 -12.81 -0.03
C LEU A 34 -19.88 -11.38 0.48
N LEU A 35 -20.07 -11.15 1.78
CA LEU A 35 -19.80 -9.85 2.38
C LEU A 35 -18.32 -9.48 2.21
N ILE A 36 -17.42 -10.41 2.48
CA ILE A 36 -15.98 -10.24 2.32
C ILE A 36 -15.61 -9.88 0.87
N VAL A 37 -16.14 -10.62 -0.10
CA VAL A 37 -15.86 -10.35 -1.52
C VAL A 37 -16.39 -8.96 -1.93
N ALA A 38 -17.61 -8.61 -1.50
CA ALA A 38 -18.22 -7.32 -1.80
C ALA A 38 -17.43 -6.15 -1.19
N THR A 39 -17.03 -6.25 0.08
CA THR A 39 -16.24 -5.19 0.74
C THR A 39 -14.85 -5.06 0.14
N SER A 40 -14.20 -6.16 -0.23
CA SER A 40 -12.89 -6.15 -0.89
C SER A 40 -12.94 -5.51 -2.27
N LEU A 41 -13.98 -5.82 -3.06
CA LEU A 41 -14.20 -5.21 -4.36
C LEU A 41 -14.50 -3.71 -4.23
N ALA A 42 -15.37 -3.34 -3.29
CA ALA A 42 -15.68 -1.93 -3.01
C ALA A 42 -14.44 -1.14 -2.59
N TYR A 43 -13.61 -1.70 -1.71
CA TYR A 43 -12.34 -1.08 -1.30
C TYR A 43 -11.38 -0.95 -2.48
N SER A 44 -11.23 -1.99 -3.30
CA SER A 44 -10.35 -1.94 -4.48
C SER A 44 -10.80 -0.84 -5.45
N LEU A 45 -12.11 -0.76 -5.74
CA LEU A 45 -12.67 0.31 -6.57
C LEU A 45 -12.44 1.70 -5.97
N TRP A 46 -12.55 1.83 -4.65
CA TRP A 46 -12.28 3.09 -3.95
C TRP A 46 -10.80 3.51 -4.03
N VAL A 47 -9.86 2.57 -3.86
CA VAL A 47 -8.42 2.81 -4.04
C VAL A 47 -8.13 3.25 -5.48
N PHE A 48 -8.71 2.60 -6.48
CA PHE A 48 -8.57 3.01 -7.88
C PHE A 48 -9.18 4.39 -8.15
N TYR A 49 -10.32 4.71 -7.53
CA TYR A 49 -10.94 6.03 -7.63
C TYR A 49 -10.05 7.13 -7.04
N LEU A 50 -9.47 6.91 -5.86
CA LEU A 50 -8.54 7.85 -5.23
C LEU A 50 -7.28 8.09 -6.08
N TRP A 51 -6.76 7.02 -6.68
CA TRP A 51 -5.62 7.10 -7.59
C TRP A 51 -5.97 7.91 -8.85
N ASN A 52 -7.08 7.58 -9.52
CA ASN A 52 -7.52 8.27 -10.74
C ASN A 52 -7.90 9.75 -10.49
N SER A 53 -8.37 10.08 -9.28
CA SER A 53 -8.70 11.46 -8.89
C SER A 53 -7.51 12.26 -8.36
N LYS A 54 -6.28 11.73 -8.43
CA LYS A 54 -5.04 12.36 -7.91
C LYS A 54 -5.14 12.77 -6.43
N GLN A 55 -5.93 12.04 -5.65
CA GLN A 55 -6.11 12.30 -4.21
C GLN A 55 -5.10 11.54 -3.35
N MET A 56 -4.31 10.64 -3.95
CA MET A 56 -3.18 10.03 -3.27
C MET A 56 -1.96 10.93 -3.36
N SER A 57 -1.48 11.40 -2.22
CA SER A 57 -0.24 12.18 -2.15
C SER A 57 0.95 11.34 -2.64
N PRO A 58 1.86 11.91 -3.44
CA PRO A 58 3.10 11.23 -3.77
C PRO A 58 4.02 11.13 -2.54
N LYS A 59 4.99 10.22 -2.62
CA LYS A 59 6.14 10.26 -1.72
C LYS A 59 7.04 11.38 -2.20
N VAL A 60 7.38 12.30 -1.30
CA VAL A 60 8.24 13.44 -1.60
C VAL A 60 9.59 13.23 -0.93
N SER A 61 10.66 13.27 -1.71
CA SER A 61 12.02 13.25 -1.17
C SER A 61 12.78 14.49 -1.62
N ASN A 62 13.54 15.08 -0.70
CA ASN A 62 14.36 16.26 -0.95
C ASN A 62 15.82 15.91 -0.68
N SER A 63 16.68 16.28 -1.62
CA SER A 63 18.13 16.16 -1.48
C SER A 63 18.80 17.42 -2.01
N LYS A 64 20.03 17.69 -1.57
CA LYS A 64 20.85 18.78 -2.12
C LYS A 64 21.87 18.19 -3.07
N TYR A 65 22.02 18.78 -4.24
CA TYR A 65 23.06 18.39 -5.18
C TYR A 65 23.59 19.61 -5.94
N VAL A 66 24.76 19.43 -6.56
CA VAL A 66 25.39 20.43 -7.41
C VAL A 66 24.95 20.12 -8.84
N SER A 67 24.25 21.07 -9.46
CA SER A 67 23.72 20.95 -10.82
C SER A 67 24.48 21.86 -11.77
N ASP A 68 24.47 21.51 -13.05
CA ASP A 68 25.00 22.36 -14.11
C ASP A 68 23.96 23.35 -14.66
N TYR A 69 22.73 23.32 -14.13
CA TYR A 69 21.59 24.17 -14.51
C TYR A 69 21.24 24.09 -16.01
N SER A 70 21.61 22.98 -16.66
CA SER A 70 21.50 22.81 -18.12
C SER A 70 20.06 22.81 -18.66
N ILE A 71 19.07 22.51 -17.80
CA ILE A 71 17.65 22.46 -18.16
C ILE A 71 16.82 23.56 -17.48
N LEU A 72 17.48 24.53 -16.83
CA LEU A 72 16.81 25.63 -16.17
C LEU A 72 16.08 26.52 -17.18
N ASP A 73 14.77 26.70 -16.97
CA ASP A 73 13.98 27.64 -17.77
C ASP A 73 14.02 29.04 -17.17
N PHE A 74 14.87 29.92 -17.72
CA PHE A 74 14.95 31.31 -17.29
C PHE A 74 13.68 32.12 -17.58
N ASN A 75 12.78 31.64 -18.44
CA ASN A 75 11.50 32.32 -18.68
C ASN A 75 10.48 32.08 -17.56
N SER A 76 10.67 31.04 -16.75
CA SER A 76 9.77 30.67 -15.65
C SER A 76 9.87 31.58 -14.43
N ALA A 77 10.81 32.52 -14.44
CA ALA A 77 11.04 33.46 -13.37
C ALA A 77 11.27 34.85 -13.93
N LYS A 78 10.79 35.85 -13.20
CA LYS A 78 10.97 37.25 -13.54
C LYS A 78 11.42 38.00 -12.30
N ILE A 79 12.36 38.89 -12.50
CA ILE A 79 12.71 39.89 -11.51
C ILE A 79 12.22 41.21 -12.05
N SER A 80 11.45 41.94 -11.25
CA SER A 80 10.91 43.24 -11.62
C SER A 80 11.25 44.26 -10.54
N ILE A 81 11.50 45.49 -10.95
CA ILE A 81 11.67 46.62 -10.03
C ILE A 81 10.60 47.65 -10.32
N TYR A 82 10.00 48.19 -9.28
CA TYR A 82 9.03 49.26 -9.39
C TYR A 82 9.19 50.28 -8.27
N ALA A 83 8.69 51.49 -8.52
CA ALA A 83 8.42 52.48 -7.48
C ALA A 83 6.94 52.40 -7.17
N GLU A 84 6.59 52.35 -5.89
CA GLU A 84 5.18 52.37 -5.47
C GLU A 84 4.70 53.82 -5.46
N VAL A 85 3.70 54.12 -6.29
CA VAL A 85 3.21 55.50 -6.50
C VAL A 85 1.76 55.61 -6.05
N GLU A 86 1.54 56.34 -4.97
CA GLU A 86 0.20 56.74 -4.53
C GLU A 86 -0.29 58.00 -5.27
N GLU A 87 -1.62 58.22 -5.28
CA GLU A 87 -2.21 59.43 -5.88
C GLU A 87 -1.63 60.71 -5.24
N GLY A 88 -1.07 61.58 -6.08
CA GLY A 88 -0.46 62.85 -5.65
C GLY A 88 1.06 62.80 -5.41
N PHE A 89 1.67 61.61 -5.41
CA PHE A 89 3.11 61.44 -5.33
C PHE A 89 3.78 61.55 -6.71
N VAL A 90 5.10 61.76 -6.72
CA VAL A 90 5.87 61.99 -7.94
C VAL A 90 6.49 60.67 -8.34
N ASP A 91 6.04 60.11 -9.47
CA ASP A 91 6.66 58.90 -10.02
C ASP A 91 8.11 59.19 -10.46
N PRO A 92 9.12 58.55 -9.84
CA PRO A 92 10.52 58.84 -10.13
C PRO A 92 10.98 58.33 -11.50
N PHE A 93 10.37 57.26 -12.02
CA PHE A 93 10.76 56.65 -13.29
C PHE A 93 10.09 57.35 -14.46
N LYS A 94 8.78 57.60 -14.38
CA LYS A 94 8.02 58.30 -15.43
C LYS A 94 8.51 59.72 -15.66
N ASN A 95 8.87 60.42 -14.59
CA ASN A 95 9.39 61.78 -14.67
C ASN A 95 10.91 61.84 -14.92
N LYS A 96 11.60 60.70 -15.10
CA LYS A 96 13.05 60.63 -15.33
C LYS A 96 13.86 61.35 -14.24
N ILE A 97 13.43 61.17 -12.98
CA ILE A 97 14.21 61.58 -11.81
C ILE A 97 15.24 60.50 -11.50
N LEU A 98 14.78 59.24 -11.55
CA LEU A 98 15.60 58.05 -11.40
C LEU A 98 15.54 57.21 -12.67
N LEU A 99 16.61 56.46 -12.93
CA LEU A 99 16.69 55.51 -14.03
C LEU A 99 16.99 54.10 -13.48
N PRO A 100 16.21 53.08 -13.89
CA PRO A 100 16.53 51.69 -13.63
C PRO A 100 17.52 51.19 -14.69
N LEU A 101 18.75 50.93 -14.28
CA LEU A 101 19.82 50.43 -15.17
C LEU A 101 20.15 48.98 -14.84
N VAL A 102 20.47 48.17 -15.85
CA VAL A 102 21.01 46.81 -15.69
C VAL A 102 22.44 46.74 -16.22
N MET A 103 23.29 46.00 -15.52
CA MET A 103 24.64 45.68 -15.94
C MET A 103 24.87 44.18 -15.75
N TYR A 104 25.40 43.52 -16.78
CA TYR A 104 25.75 42.11 -16.72
C TYR A 104 27.24 41.96 -16.47
N ALA A 105 27.60 40.89 -15.77
CA ALA A 105 28.98 40.49 -15.60
C ALA A 105 29.13 39.04 -16.03
N ASP A 106 30.11 38.77 -16.90
CA ASP A 106 30.48 37.44 -17.36
C ASP A 106 31.96 37.21 -17.05
N ASN A 107 32.26 36.24 -16.19
CA ASN A 107 33.60 35.91 -15.72
C ASN A 107 34.36 37.15 -15.23
N ASN A 108 33.70 37.97 -14.41
CA ASN A 108 34.17 39.25 -13.87
C ASN A 108 34.40 40.37 -14.90
N ARG A 109 34.04 40.17 -16.18
CA ARG A 109 34.00 41.24 -17.18
C ARG A 109 32.62 41.87 -17.17
N GLN A 110 32.56 43.15 -16.83
CA GLN A 110 31.32 43.90 -16.73
C GLN A 110 30.95 44.55 -18.07
N THR A 111 29.69 44.47 -18.45
CA THR A 111 29.14 45.27 -19.56
C THR A 111 28.96 46.72 -19.11
N LYS A 112 28.67 47.62 -20.05
CA LYS A 112 28.24 48.98 -19.66
C LYS A 112 26.82 48.91 -19.09
N PRO A 113 26.45 49.78 -18.12
CA PRO A 113 25.07 49.92 -17.66
C PRO A 113 24.16 50.37 -18.80
N MET A 114 22.97 49.76 -18.90
CA MET A 114 21.95 50.05 -19.90
C MET A 114 20.59 50.25 -19.23
N ILE A 115 19.72 51.11 -19.77
CA ILE A 115 18.36 51.28 -19.24
C ILE A 115 17.57 49.98 -19.45
N ILE A 116 16.79 49.57 -18.45
CA ILE A 116 15.84 48.46 -18.60
C ILE A 116 14.68 48.95 -19.48
N GLU A 117 14.64 48.53 -20.74
CA GLU A 117 13.61 48.96 -21.69
C GLU A 117 12.31 48.17 -21.61
N ASN A 118 12.35 46.94 -21.07
CA ASN A 118 11.17 46.10 -20.94
C ASN A 118 10.41 46.46 -19.66
N TYR A 119 9.16 46.89 -19.79
CA TYR A 119 8.33 47.25 -18.65
C TYR A 119 6.87 46.85 -18.84
N THR A 120 6.17 46.66 -17.73
CA THR A 120 4.73 46.36 -17.67
C THR A 120 4.06 47.34 -16.71
N GLU A 121 2.91 47.88 -17.10
CA GLU A 121 2.12 48.77 -16.23
C GLU A 121 1.28 47.95 -15.25
N ALA A 122 1.34 48.26 -13.95
CA ALA A 122 0.47 47.71 -12.93
C ALA A 122 -0.26 48.82 -12.16
N SER A 123 -1.19 48.43 -11.28
CA SER A 123 -2.01 49.38 -10.51
C SER A 123 -1.22 50.27 -9.55
N TYR A 124 -0.02 49.84 -9.14
CA TYR A 124 0.82 50.53 -8.16
C TYR A 124 2.07 51.17 -8.77
N GLY A 125 2.27 51.06 -10.09
CA GLY A 125 3.42 51.64 -10.80
C GLY A 125 3.86 50.83 -12.00
N THR A 126 4.92 51.30 -12.67
CA THR A 126 5.55 50.64 -13.81
C THR A 126 6.62 49.65 -13.34
N LEU A 127 6.48 48.38 -13.71
CA LEU A 127 7.43 47.30 -13.41
C LEU A 127 8.47 47.17 -14.51
N TYR A 128 9.74 47.39 -14.18
CA TYR A 128 10.88 47.22 -15.08
C TYR A 128 11.47 45.82 -14.95
N VAL A 129 11.52 45.07 -16.05
CA VAL A 129 11.86 43.64 -16.08
C VAL A 129 13.17 43.42 -16.87
N PRO A 130 14.34 43.35 -16.21
CA PRO A 130 15.58 42.99 -16.88
C PRO A 130 15.54 41.54 -17.40
N ASN A 131 16.25 41.29 -18.51
CA ASN A 131 16.45 39.92 -19.00
C ASN A 131 17.38 39.17 -18.06
N LEU A 132 16.98 37.98 -17.61
CA LEU A 132 17.82 37.12 -16.79
C LEU A 132 18.85 36.40 -17.67
N ASP A 133 20.13 36.68 -17.46
CA ASP A 133 21.26 35.92 -18.01
C ASP A 133 22.23 35.61 -16.87
N LEU A 134 21.99 34.50 -16.19
CA LEU A 134 22.75 34.03 -15.04
C LEU A 134 23.37 32.66 -15.38
N GLY A 135 24.47 32.31 -14.74
CA GLY A 135 25.20 31.11 -15.16
C GLY A 135 26.35 30.72 -14.25
N PHE A 136 26.79 29.49 -14.44
CA PHE A 136 27.90 28.88 -13.71
C PHE A 136 28.92 28.28 -14.65
N THR A 137 30.16 28.20 -14.17
CA THR A 137 31.23 27.45 -14.82
C THR A 137 31.97 26.61 -13.78
N PHE A 138 32.40 25.42 -14.18
CA PHE A 138 33.33 24.64 -13.37
C PHE A 138 34.75 25.20 -13.52
N ALA A 139 35.33 25.64 -12.40
CA ALA A 139 36.72 26.07 -12.30
C ALA A 139 37.37 25.35 -11.12
N ASP A 140 38.52 24.72 -11.35
CA ASP A 140 39.30 23.98 -10.33
C ASP A 140 38.49 22.91 -9.57
N GLY A 141 37.53 22.26 -10.24
CA GLY A 141 36.66 21.24 -9.63
C GLY A 141 35.51 21.80 -8.76
N TYR A 142 35.38 23.13 -8.68
CA TYR A 142 34.29 23.80 -8.00
C TYR A 142 33.35 24.49 -8.99
N LEU A 143 32.06 24.44 -8.72
CA LEU A 143 31.07 25.22 -9.46
C LEU A 143 31.13 26.67 -8.97
N GLN A 144 31.46 27.60 -9.86
CA GLN A 144 31.56 29.02 -9.57
C GLN A 144 30.54 29.80 -10.41
N THR A 145 29.94 30.84 -9.83
CA THR A 145 29.07 31.76 -10.56
C THR A 145 29.89 32.50 -11.61
N SER A 146 29.60 32.24 -12.88
CA SER A 146 30.27 32.88 -14.02
C SER A 146 29.51 34.10 -14.49
N LYS A 147 28.18 34.05 -14.47
CA LYS A 147 27.33 35.17 -14.88
C LYS A 147 26.42 35.63 -13.75
N TYR A 148 26.43 36.94 -13.53
CA TYR A 148 25.60 37.63 -12.56
C TYR A 148 25.22 39.01 -13.11
N MET A 149 24.22 39.64 -12.52
CA MET A 149 23.79 40.97 -12.94
C MET A 149 23.67 41.92 -11.75
N PHE A 150 23.78 43.21 -12.05
CA PHE A 150 23.52 44.30 -11.13
C PHE A 150 22.39 45.13 -11.70
N ILE A 151 21.42 45.45 -10.85
CA ILE A 151 20.38 46.41 -11.18
C ILE A 151 20.59 47.66 -10.33
N TYR A 152 20.74 48.80 -10.97
CA TYR A 152 20.99 50.08 -10.33
C TYR A 152 19.74 50.94 -10.41
N ILE A 153 19.42 51.60 -9.29
CA ILE A 153 18.51 52.74 -9.28
C ILE A 153 19.40 53.96 -9.07
N THR A 154 19.56 54.75 -10.12
CA THR A 154 20.47 55.91 -10.12
C THR A 154 19.73 57.19 -10.45
N LEU A 155 20.29 58.32 -10.02
CA LEU A 155 19.86 59.63 -10.49
C LEU A 155 19.97 59.70 -12.02
N CYS A 156 18.99 60.34 -12.65
CA CYS A 156 19.02 60.48 -14.10
C CYS A 156 20.27 61.22 -14.57
N GLU A 157 20.98 60.60 -15.52
CA GLU A 157 22.10 61.19 -16.24
C GLU A 157 21.80 61.11 -17.74
N GLU A 158 21.95 62.24 -18.45
CA GLU A 158 21.60 62.35 -19.88
C GLU A 158 22.37 61.36 -20.77
N LYS A 159 23.55 60.90 -20.33
CA LYS A 159 24.37 59.92 -21.07
C LYS A 159 23.69 58.56 -21.29
N TYR A 160 22.67 58.24 -20.49
CA TYR A 160 21.90 57.00 -20.61
C TYR A 160 20.60 57.18 -21.41
N LEU A 161 20.16 58.42 -21.61
CA LEU A 161 18.90 58.73 -22.29
C LEU A 161 19.06 58.67 -23.82
N LYS A 162 17.93 58.56 -24.51
CA LYS A 162 17.88 58.67 -25.98
C LYS A 162 18.08 60.13 -26.41
N GLU A 163 18.59 60.35 -27.61
CA GLU A 163 18.80 61.70 -28.14
C GLU A 163 17.51 62.54 -28.09
N GLY A 164 17.58 63.73 -27.50
CA GLY A 164 16.44 64.65 -27.34
C GLY A 164 15.64 64.48 -26.04
N GLU A 165 15.93 63.47 -25.23
CA GLU A 165 15.33 63.33 -23.91
C GLU A 165 16.17 64.06 -22.84
N GLN A 166 15.49 64.63 -21.85
CA GLN A 166 16.13 65.35 -20.74
C GLN A 166 15.71 64.75 -19.39
N CYS A 167 16.61 64.85 -18.42
CA CYS A 167 16.33 64.50 -17.04
C CYS A 167 15.41 65.53 -16.37
N ALA A 168 14.77 65.14 -15.27
CA ALA A 168 13.91 66.03 -14.49
C ALA A 168 14.64 67.30 -14.01
N SER A 169 13.88 68.39 -13.85
CA SER A 169 14.39 69.63 -13.26
C SER A 169 14.80 69.44 -11.79
N ALA A 170 15.72 70.29 -11.31
CA ALA A 170 16.16 70.27 -9.92
C ALA A 170 15.01 70.47 -8.91
N GLU A 171 14.02 71.28 -9.26
CA GLU A 171 12.82 71.50 -8.44
C GLU A 171 11.98 70.23 -8.30
N LEU A 172 11.76 69.49 -9.39
CA LEU A 172 11.00 68.23 -9.37
C LEU A 172 11.75 67.15 -8.58
N LYS A 173 13.07 67.09 -8.74
CA LYS A 173 13.94 66.20 -7.97
C LYS A 173 13.85 66.49 -6.47
N GLN A 174 13.93 67.76 -6.06
CA GLN A 174 13.78 68.14 -4.65
C GLN A 174 12.38 67.79 -4.14
N LYS A 175 11.34 68.02 -4.95
CA LYS A 175 9.96 67.65 -4.61
C LYS A 175 9.84 66.17 -4.31
N PHE A 176 10.42 65.28 -5.14
CA PHE A 176 10.43 63.83 -4.94
C PHE A 176 11.13 63.42 -3.62
N PHE A 177 12.35 63.89 -3.37
CA PHE A 177 13.06 63.53 -2.13
C PHE A 177 12.46 64.17 -0.87
N SER A 178 11.62 65.18 -1.01
CA SER A 178 10.87 65.78 0.10
C SER A 178 9.52 65.10 0.40
N GLN A 179 9.15 64.07 -0.37
CA GLN A 179 7.92 63.31 -0.13
C GLN A 179 8.04 62.48 1.15
N GLN A 180 6.90 62.18 1.74
CA GLN A 180 6.85 61.45 3.01
C GLN A 180 7.42 60.04 2.89
N PHE A 181 7.22 59.39 1.74
CA PHE A 181 7.66 58.02 1.48
C PHE A 181 8.15 57.89 0.05
N ASN A 182 9.22 57.11 -0.15
CA ASN A 182 9.76 56.76 -1.45
C ASN A 182 9.99 55.24 -1.51
N TYR A 183 8.90 54.47 -1.54
CA TYR A 183 8.96 53.01 -1.54
C TYR A 183 9.27 52.43 -2.91
N PHE A 184 10.19 51.48 -2.92
CA PHE A 184 10.56 50.69 -4.08
C PHE A 184 10.36 49.22 -3.76
N GLY A 185 9.86 48.49 -4.74
CA GLY A 185 9.67 47.05 -4.67
C GLY A 185 10.63 46.33 -5.60
N LEU A 186 11.26 45.28 -5.08
CA LEU A 186 11.87 44.21 -5.87
C LEU A 186 10.89 43.03 -5.84
N GLN A 187 10.32 42.73 -7.00
CA GLN A 187 9.42 41.60 -7.18
C GLN A 187 10.19 40.42 -7.78
N ILE A 188 10.04 39.25 -7.19
CA ILE A 188 10.64 38.01 -7.68
C ILE A 188 9.52 36.99 -7.91
N GLU A 189 9.27 36.68 -9.17
CA GLU A 189 8.34 35.63 -9.61
C GLU A 189 9.10 34.29 -9.60
N SER A 190 8.62 33.33 -8.81
CA SER A 190 9.18 31.98 -8.72
C SER A 190 8.13 30.93 -9.06
N THR A 191 8.58 29.80 -9.57
CA THR A 191 7.71 28.68 -9.96
C THR A 191 8.04 27.45 -9.13
N THR A 192 6.99 26.84 -8.56
CA THR A 192 7.06 25.58 -7.82
C THR A 192 6.05 24.58 -8.41
N LEU A 193 6.12 23.31 -8.02
CA LEU A 193 5.15 22.30 -8.46
C LEU A 193 4.24 21.89 -7.30
N ASP A 194 2.94 21.77 -7.57
CA ASP A 194 2.01 21.16 -6.64
C ASP A 194 2.30 19.66 -6.51
N SER A 195 2.55 19.21 -5.30
CA SER A 195 2.76 17.80 -4.99
C SER A 195 1.61 16.89 -5.45
N ARG A 196 0.36 17.34 -5.48
CA ARG A 196 -0.80 16.49 -5.77
C ARG A 196 -0.88 16.06 -7.23
N ASP A 197 -0.59 16.98 -8.15
CA ASP A 197 -0.85 16.76 -9.56
C ASP A 197 0.31 17.13 -10.49
N GLY A 198 1.39 17.70 -9.94
CA GLY A 198 2.56 18.14 -10.67
C GLY A 198 2.34 19.41 -11.48
N SER A 199 1.26 20.16 -11.20
CA SER A 199 0.97 21.43 -11.86
C SER A 199 1.92 22.54 -11.40
N GLU A 200 2.24 23.45 -12.29
CA GLU A 200 3.07 24.62 -12.00
C GLU A 200 2.27 25.65 -11.20
N GLN A 201 2.86 26.11 -10.10
CA GLN A 201 2.33 27.15 -9.24
C GLN A 201 3.36 28.29 -9.16
N THR A 202 2.95 29.44 -9.68
CA THR A 202 3.74 30.66 -9.63
C THR A 202 3.44 31.42 -8.35
N THR A 203 4.49 31.83 -7.66
CA THR A 203 4.42 32.66 -6.45
C THR A 203 5.24 33.93 -6.65
N ILE A 204 4.80 35.01 -6.01
CA ILE A 204 5.47 36.30 -6.08
C ILE A 204 5.99 36.65 -4.70
N GLN A 205 7.26 37.04 -4.62
CA GLN A 205 7.89 37.58 -3.43
C GLN A 205 8.20 39.06 -3.67
N ASP A 206 7.55 39.95 -2.91
CA ASP A 206 7.82 41.38 -2.91
C ASP A 206 8.75 41.77 -1.76
N ILE A 207 9.78 42.56 -2.08
CA ILE A 207 10.77 43.05 -1.13
C ILE A 207 10.81 44.57 -1.25
N PHE A 208 10.38 45.24 -0.18
CA PHE A 208 10.29 46.68 -0.14
C PHE A 208 11.54 47.31 0.48
N PHE A 209 11.98 48.42 -0.09
CA PHE A 209 13.00 49.29 0.47
C PHE A 209 12.66 50.74 0.18
N GLU A 210 12.99 51.62 1.10
CA GLU A 210 12.76 53.06 0.96
C GLU A 210 14.04 53.74 0.51
N LEU A 211 13.96 54.64 -0.48
CA LEU A 211 15.12 55.38 -0.98
C LEU A 211 15.23 56.76 -0.36
N GLU A 212 16.41 57.01 0.19
CA GLU A 212 16.84 58.31 0.71
C GLU A 212 18.04 58.82 -0.10
N GLN A 213 18.17 60.14 -0.24
CA GLN A 213 19.29 60.73 -0.95
C GLN A 213 20.63 60.55 -0.21
N GLU A 214 20.59 60.41 1.12
CA GLU A 214 21.77 60.33 1.99
C GLU A 214 22.33 58.91 2.18
N SER A 215 21.65 57.90 1.61
CA SER A 215 21.98 56.48 1.77
C SER A 215 22.04 55.78 0.42
N CYS A 216 22.93 54.79 0.27
CA CYS A 216 22.92 53.85 -0.85
C CYS A 216 22.58 52.45 -0.32
N TYR A 217 21.53 51.85 -0.87
CA TYR A 217 21.03 50.54 -0.46
C TYR A 217 21.64 49.45 -1.34
N LEU A 218 22.15 48.39 -0.71
CA LEU A 218 22.72 47.22 -1.38
C LEU A 218 21.84 46.01 -1.06
N LEU A 219 21.26 45.40 -2.08
CA LEU A 219 20.44 44.19 -1.97
C LEU A 219 21.18 43.04 -2.65
N TYR A 220 21.67 42.08 -1.87
CA TYR A 220 22.27 40.86 -2.39
C TYR A 220 21.18 39.79 -2.52
N THR A 221 20.75 39.55 -3.75
CA THR A 221 19.67 38.63 -4.13
C THR A 221 20.27 37.35 -4.71
N PHE A 222 20.10 36.26 -3.98
CA PHE A 222 20.53 34.92 -4.39
C PHE A 222 19.32 34.08 -4.77
N LEU A 223 19.16 33.80 -6.06
CA LEU A 223 18.08 32.96 -6.58
C LEU A 223 18.32 31.50 -6.21
N GLU A 224 17.28 30.86 -5.68
CA GLU A 224 17.28 29.45 -5.34
C GLU A 224 16.55 28.67 -6.43
N THR A 225 17.14 27.57 -6.88
CA THR A 225 16.51 26.68 -7.86
C THR A 225 16.12 25.35 -7.25
N ASN A 226 15.12 24.73 -7.85
CA ASN A 226 14.70 23.38 -7.56
C ASN A 226 14.60 22.56 -8.84
N PHE A 227 15.25 21.39 -8.82
CA PHE A 227 15.13 20.37 -9.83
C PHE A 227 14.07 19.38 -9.40
N TYR A 228 13.01 19.31 -10.18
CA TYR A 228 11.88 18.43 -9.96
C TYR A 228 12.02 17.18 -10.82
N GLU A 229 11.94 16.03 -10.17
CA GLU A 229 11.82 14.73 -10.84
C GLU A 229 10.42 14.15 -10.58
N LEU A 230 9.58 14.15 -11.61
CA LEU A 230 8.20 13.65 -11.56
C LEU A 230 8.17 12.20 -12.06
N GLN A 231 7.87 11.26 -11.17
CA GLN A 231 7.69 9.85 -11.49
C GLN A 231 6.20 9.52 -11.54
N ASP A 232 5.53 9.81 -12.66
CA ASP A 232 4.07 9.66 -12.86
C ASP A 232 3.65 8.41 -13.67
N TYR A 233 4.49 7.38 -13.70
CA TYR A 233 4.21 6.16 -14.46
C TYR A 233 3.46 5.11 -13.64
N LEU A 234 2.55 4.38 -14.28
CA LEU A 234 1.78 3.31 -13.63
C LEU A 234 2.63 2.07 -13.29
N LEU A 235 3.56 1.70 -14.16
CA LEU A 235 4.35 0.46 -14.06
C LEU A 235 5.83 0.71 -14.35
N PHE A 236 6.13 1.11 -15.58
CA PHE A 236 7.47 1.46 -16.02
C PHE A 236 7.40 2.75 -16.84
N GLY A 237 8.34 3.65 -16.65
CA GLY A 237 8.41 4.89 -17.39
C GLY A 237 9.67 5.66 -17.06
N THR A 238 9.87 6.75 -17.80
CA THR A 238 10.94 7.71 -17.57
C THR A 238 10.41 8.87 -16.75
N SER A 239 11.16 9.29 -15.74
CA SER A 239 10.83 10.49 -14.97
C SER A 239 10.82 11.73 -15.86
N LYS A 240 9.84 12.62 -15.67
CA LYS A 240 9.86 13.96 -16.28
C LYS A 240 10.70 14.86 -15.40
N GLN A 241 11.67 15.54 -15.99
CA GLN A 241 12.58 16.44 -15.29
C GLN A 241 12.23 17.87 -15.64
N LYS A 242 12.15 18.73 -14.62
CA LYS A 242 11.85 20.15 -14.75
C LYS A 242 12.72 20.92 -13.78
N GLU A 243 13.15 22.11 -14.16
CA GLU A 243 13.99 22.93 -13.32
C GLU A 243 13.50 24.38 -13.33
N TYR A 244 13.27 24.91 -12.13
CA TYR A 244 12.72 26.24 -11.94
C TYR A 244 13.50 27.02 -10.88
N ILE A 245 13.43 28.35 -10.96
CA ILE A 245 13.74 29.21 -9.81
C ILE A 245 12.57 29.13 -8.85
N SER A 246 12.80 28.56 -7.67
CA SER A 246 11.77 28.29 -6.67
C SER A 246 11.66 29.38 -5.60
N GLY A 247 12.60 30.33 -5.56
CA GLY A 247 12.57 31.46 -4.64
C GLY A 247 13.86 32.27 -4.64
N ALA A 248 13.98 33.19 -3.69
CA ALA A 248 15.19 33.99 -3.53
C ALA A 248 15.50 34.31 -2.06
N LYS A 249 16.78 34.40 -1.76
CA LYS A 249 17.30 34.91 -0.50
C LYS A 249 17.86 36.31 -0.72
N VAL A 250 17.32 37.28 -0.01
CA VAL A 250 17.77 38.67 -0.12
C VAL A 250 18.38 39.13 1.19
N GLN A 251 19.61 39.64 1.09
CA GLN A 251 20.31 40.26 2.18
C GLN A 251 20.46 41.75 1.89
N THR A 252 19.97 42.59 2.79
CA THR A 252 20.01 44.05 2.65
C THR A 252 21.14 44.66 3.48
N GLN A 253 21.76 45.70 2.95
CA GLN A 253 22.76 46.52 3.63
C GLN A 253 22.59 47.98 3.19
N SER A 254 22.93 48.93 4.06
CA SER A 254 23.03 50.35 3.71
C SER A 254 24.47 50.82 3.85
N VAL A 255 24.91 51.66 2.90
CA VAL A 255 26.24 52.26 2.90
C VAL A 255 26.15 53.75 2.56
N SER A 256 27.20 54.51 2.88
CA SER A 256 27.25 55.91 2.50
C SER A 256 27.32 56.08 0.96
N PRO A 257 26.67 57.12 0.39
CA PRO A 257 26.68 57.39 -1.04
C PRO A 257 28.10 57.54 -1.60
N SER A 258 29.03 58.12 -0.81
CA SER A 258 30.42 58.28 -1.21
C SER A 258 31.16 56.94 -1.39
N LYS A 259 30.87 55.94 -0.56
CA LYS A 259 31.43 54.58 -0.70
C LYS A 259 30.81 53.86 -1.90
N CYS A 260 29.51 54.03 -2.10
CA CYS A 260 28.78 53.44 -3.22
C CYS A 260 29.30 53.98 -4.57
N ARG A 261 29.45 55.30 -4.71
CA ARG A 261 30.06 55.95 -5.89
C ARG A 261 31.47 55.46 -6.20
N LYS A 262 32.32 55.29 -5.17
CA LYS A 262 33.68 54.75 -5.35
C LYS A 262 33.67 53.29 -5.81
N SER A 263 32.72 52.50 -5.34
CA SER A 263 32.68 51.05 -5.59
C SER A 263 32.09 50.71 -6.97
N TYR A 264 31.14 51.51 -7.46
CA TYR A 264 30.35 51.20 -8.66
C TYR A 264 30.42 52.28 -9.76
N GLN A 265 31.20 53.34 -9.56
CA GLN A 265 31.42 54.43 -10.53
C GLN A 265 30.16 55.14 -11.05
N ASN A 266 29.05 55.03 -10.32
CA ASN A 266 27.76 55.65 -10.64
C ASN A 266 27.15 56.30 -9.40
N GLU A 267 26.29 57.32 -9.58
CA GLU A 267 25.47 57.89 -8.51
C GLU A 267 24.25 57.00 -8.21
N ALA A 268 24.51 55.73 -7.86
CA ALA A 268 23.48 54.77 -7.50
C ALA A 268 22.95 55.06 -6.08
N LEU A 269 21.62 55.10 -5.94
CA LEU A 269 20.91 55.15 -4.66
C LEU A 269 20.52 53.73 -4.21
N ALA A 270 20.35 52.81 -5.14
CA ALA A 270 20.19 51.38 -4.88
C ALA A 270 21.04 50.56 -5.84
N MET A 271 21.56 49.45 -5.35
CA MET A 271 22.22 48.41 -6.14
C MET A 271 21.68 47.05 -5.71
N ILE A 272 21.11 46.33 -6.66
CA ILE A 272 20.60 44.98 -6.48
C ILE A 272 21.54 44.03 -7.20
N TYR A 273 22.34 43.29 -6.45
CA TYR A 273 23.16 42.21 -6.96
C TYR A 273 22.28 40.97 -7.11
N VAL A 274 22.18 40.43 -8.31
CA VAL A 274 21.44 39.20 -8.58
C VAL A 274 22.39 38.12 -9.08
N ALA A 275 22.43 37.02 -8.33
CA ALA A 275 23.15 35.82 -8.70
C ALA A 275 22.32 34.58 -8.34
N MET A 276 22.67 33.45 -8.92
CA MET A 276 22.10 32.17 -8.51
C MET A 276 22.93 31.58 -7.35
N ASN A 277 22.25 30.87 -6.45
CA ASN A 277 22.91 30.06 -5.44
C ASN A 277 23.49 28.79 -6.09
N GLY A 278 24.78 28.49 -5.87
CA GLY A 278 25.48 27.33 -6.47
C GLY A 278 25.06 25.96 -5.92
N THR A 279 24.08 25.92 -5.01
CA THR A 279 23.48 24.68 -4.51
C THR A 279 22.02 24.61 -4.96
N GLN A 280 21.63 23.44 -5.49
CA GLN A 280 20.27 23.18 -5.94
C GLN A 280 19.59 22.16 -5.02
N THR A 281 18.30 22.36 -4.80
CA THR A 281 17.44 21.33 -4.19
C THR A 281 16.93 20.40 -5.30
N LYS A 282 17.00 19.10 -5.09
CA LYS A 282 16.33 18.08 -5.90
C LYS A 282 15.12 17.58 -5.15
N THR A 283 13.94 17.81 -5.70
CA THR A 283 12.68 17.28 -5.20
C THR A 283 12.19 16.16 -6.12
N ILE A 284 12.06 14.95 -5.59
CA ILE A 284 11.48 13.82 -6.33
C ILE A 284 10.05 13.62 -5.85
N PHE A 285 9.11 13.63 -6.79
CA PHE A 285 7.72 13.27 -6.59
C PHE A 285 7.48 11.86 -7.15
N GLU A 286 7.35 10.89 -6.25
CA GLU A 286 7.04 9.51 -6.60
C GLU A 286 5.53 9.26 -6.40
N TYR A 287 4.78 9.24 -7.50
CA TYR A 287 3.35 8.94 -7.46
C TYR A 287 3.13 7.44 -7.24
N PRO A 288 2.01 7.04 -6.59
CA PRO A 288 1.73 5.63 -6.34
C PRO A 288 1.67 4.84 -7.65
N ASN A 289 2.56 3.86 -7.77
CA ASN A 289 2.58 2.92 -8.89
C ASN A 289 1.60 1.76 -8.66
N LEU A 290 1.40 0.91 -9.68
CA LEU A 290 0.51 -0.24 -9.57
C LEU A 290 0.92 -1.20 -8.45
N GLY A 291 2.22 -1.32 -8.18
CA GLY A 291 2.74 -2.13 -7.06
C GLY A 291 2.23 -1.63 -5.72
N ASP A 292 2.31 -0.32 -5.48
CA ASP A 292 1.81 0.35 -4.28
C ASP A 292 0.29 0.22 -4.16
N LEU A 293 -0.45 0.36 -5.27
CA LEU A 293 -1.91 0.18 -5.29
C LEU A 293 -2.29 -1.26 -4.94
N LEU A 294 -1.62 -2.25 -5.54
CA LEU A 294 -1.85 -3.67 -5.28
C LEU A 294 -1.42 -4.06 -3.87
N ALA A 295 -0.37 -3.45 -3.31
CA ALA A 295 0.02 -3.67 -1.92
C ALA A 295 -1.04 -3.12 -0.95
N ASN A 296 -1.57 -1.93 -1.21
CA ASN A 296 -2.68 -1.36 -0.44
C ASN A 296 -3.92 -2.24 -0.51
N VAL A 297 -4.32 -2.71 -1.70
CA VAL A 297 -5.42 -3.68 -1.87
C VAL A 297 -5.08 -5.00 -1.18
N GLY A 298 -3.85 -5.48 -1.30
CA GLY A 298 -3.37 -6.75 -0.72
C GLY A 298 -3.38 -6.73 0.81
N SER A 299 -3.14 -5.58 1.44
CA SER A 299 -3.17 -5.43 2.89
C SER A 299 -4.54 -5.83 3.49
N ILE A 300 -5.64 -5.58 2.76
CA ILE A 300 -6.97 -5.98 3.20
C ILE A 300 -7.13 -7.49 3.16
N ILE A 301 -6.53 -8.17 2.17
CA ILE A 301 -6.58 -9.63 2.02
C ILE A 301 -6.00 -10.33 3.26
N SER A 302 -4.96 -9.77 3.87
CA SER A 302 -4.40 -10.27 5.13
C SER A 302 -5.42 -10.25 6.28
N ILE A 303 -6.22 -9.19 6.40
CA ILE A 303 -7.32 -9.11 7.37
C ILE A 303 -8.40 -10.15 7.04
N LEU A 304 -8.69 -10.39 5.76
CA LEU A 304 -9.64 -11.41 5.34
C LEU A 304 -9.18 -12.84 5.70
N PHE A 305 -7.87 -13.11 5.67
CA PHE A 305 -7.34 -14.39 6.13
C PHE A 305 -7.57 -14.64 7.62
N ILE A 306 -7.60 -13.59 8.45
CA ILE A 306 -7.98 -13.69 9.87
C ILE A 306 -9.47 -14.04 10.01
N PHE A 307 -10.35 -13.38 9.26
CA PHE A 307 -11.78 -13.72 9.26
C PHE A 307 -12.04 -15.13 8.74
N LYS A 308 -11.31 -15.57 7.72
CA LYS A 308 -11.33 -16.97 7.24
C LYS A 308 -11.05 -17.94 8.38
N TYR A 309 -10.01 -17.69 9.17
CA TYR A 309 -9.67 -18.56 10.30
C TYR A 309 -10.82 -18.66 11.31
N LEU A 310 -11.43 -17.52 11.68
CA LEU A 310 -12.59 -17.49 12.57
C LEU A 310 -13.79 -18.27 12.00
N ILE A 311 -14.08 -18.12 10.71
CA ILE A 311 -15.20 -18.82 10.06
C ILE A 311 -14.94 -20.33 10.03
N ILE A 312 -13.71 -20.76 9.76
CA ILE A 312 -13.31 -22.18 9.81
C ILE A 312 -13.57 -22.75 11.20
N GLN A 313 -13.18 -22.04 12.27
CA GLN A 313 -13.42 -22.46 13.65
C GLN A 313 -14.93 -22.58 13.97
N VAL A 314 -15.73 -21.61 13.53
CA VAL A 314 -17.19 -21.65 13.71
C VAL A 314 -17.82 -22.81 12.93
N ASN A 315 -17.36 -23.05 11.70
CA ASN A 315 -17.82 -24.15 10.86
C ASN A 315 -17.43 -25.51 11.46
N GLN A 316 -16.21 -25.65 12.01
CA GLN A 316 -15.74 -26.83 12.74
C GLN A 316 -16.61 -27.10 13.97
N TYR A 317 -16.84 -26.08 14.80
CA TYR A 317 -17.69 -26.21 15.97
C TYR A 317 -19.12 -26.63 15.58
N SER A 318 -19.69 -26.00 14.56
CA SER A 318 -21.04 -26.30 14.08
C SER A 318 -21.16 -27.72 13.55
N LEU A 319 -20.16 -28.17 12.79
CA LEU A 319 -20.07 -29.54 12.28
C LEU A 319 -20.00 -30.55 13.43
N TYR A 320 -19.15 -30.28 14.41
CA TYR A 320 -19.01 -31.13 15.60
C TYR A 320 -20.33 -31.26 16.38
N GLN A 321 -21.01 -30.14 16.63
CA GLN A 321 -22.31 -30.16 17.30
C GLN A 321 -23.35 -30.95 16.49
N LYS A 322 -23.33 -30.82 15.16
CA LYS A 322 -24.22 -31.58 14.28
C LYS A 322 -23.96 -33.08 14.38
N VAL A 323 -22.71 -33.52 14.28
CA VAL A 323 -22.33 -34.94 14.41
C VAL A 323 -22.77 -35.52 15.75
N ILE A 324 -22.52 -34.80 16.85
CA ILE A 324 -22.95 -35.26 18.17
C ILE A 324 -24.48 -35.35 18.25
N SER A 325 -25.20 -34.36 17.73
CA SER A 325 -26.66 -34.39 17.69
C SER A 325 -27.19 -35.57 16.86
N ASP A 326 -26.60 -35.81 15.70
CA ASP A 326 -26.97 -36.92 14.81
C ASP A 326 -26.70 -38.27 15.51
N LEU A 327 -25.58 -38.42 16.21
CA LEU A 327 -25.27 -39.60 17.03
C LEU A 327 -26.25 -39.80 18.19
N ILE A 328 -26.56 -38.75 18.97
CA ILE A 328 -27.55 -38.85 20.06
C ILE A 328 -28.88 -39.33 19.47
N SER A 329 -29.28 -38.80 18.32
CA SER A 329 -30.53 -39.18 17.64
C SER A 329 -30.56 -40.62 17.11
N LEU A 330 -29.39 -41.23 16.89
CA LEU A 330 -29.27 -42.63 16.51
C LEU A 330 -29.57 -43.55 17.69
N TYR A 331 -29.00 -43.26 18.87
CA TYR A 331 -29.20 -44.04 20.09
C TYR A 331 -30.51 -43.72 20.80
N TYR A 332 -31.02 -42.50 20.64
CA TYR A 332 -32.24 -41.99 21.27
C TYR A 332 -33.16 -41.38 20.20
N PRO A 333 -34.02 -42.17 19.54
CA PRO A 333 -34.85 -41.70 18.43
C PRO A 333 -35.79 -40.54 18.81
N GLU A 334 -36.25 -40.49 20.06
CA GLU A 334 -37.09 -39.42 20.61
C GLU A 334 -36.40 -38.05 20.59
N PHE A 335 -35.06 -38.04 20.59
CA PHE A 335 -34.26 -36.82 20.50
C PHE A 335 -34.50 -36.06 19.18
N LYS A 336 -34.93 -36.74 18.11
CA LYS A 336 -35.31 -36.11 16.82
C LYS A 336 -36.50 -35.17 16.96
N ASN A 337 -37.34 -35.37 17.97
CA ASN A 337 -38.55 -34.59 18.21
C ASN A 337 -38.33 -33.41 19.17
N ILE A 338 -37.12 -33.23 19.69
CA ILE A 338 -36.76 -32.12 20.57
C ILE A 338 -36.42 -30.88 19.73
N LYS A 339 -37.18 -29.81 19.89
CA LYS A 339 -36.89 -28.50 19.29
C LYS A 339 -36.23 -27.60 20.32
N ILE A 340 -34.98 -27.21 20.04
CA ILE A 340 -34.16 -26.33 20.88
C ILE A 340 -34.16 -24.93 20.25
N ILE A 341 -34.64 -23.93 20.98
CA ILE A 341 -34.52 -22.53 20.59
C ILE A 341 -33.37 -21.92 21.37
N LYS A 342 -32.41 -21.33 20.65
CA LYS A 342 -31.24 -20.65 21.22
C LYS A 342 -31.28 -19.15 20.90
N ASN A 343 -30.69 -18.34 21.77
CA ASN A 343 -30.47 -16.92 21.50
C ASN A 343 -29.20 -16.68 20.66
N TRP A 344 -28.94 -15.42 20.32
CA TRP A 344 -27.74 -15.01 19.56
C TRP A 344 -26.41 -15.28 20.29
N ARG A 345 -26.44 -15.49 21.62
CA ARG A 345 -25.29 -15.91 22.44
C ARG A 345 -25.21 -17.43 22.62
N PHE A 346 -25.93 -18.21 21.79
CA PHE A 346 -26.01 -19.67 21.85
C PHE A 346 -26.56 -20.27 23.16
N LYS A 347 -27.14 -19.48 24.06
CA LYS A 347 -27.84 -20.00 25.25
C LYS A 347 -29.19 -20.56 24.84
N VAL A 348 -29.52 -21.74 25.34
CA VAL A 348 -30.84 -22.36 25.18
C VAL A 348 -31.85 -21.49 25.93
N THR A 349 -32.94 -21.08 25.28
CA THR A 349 -33.98 -20.25 25.92
C THR A 349 -35.30 -21.00 26.06
N LYS A 350 -35.58 -21.96 25.16
CA LYS A 350 -36.74 -22.84 25.23
C LYS A 350 -36.42 -24.21 24.65
N VAL A 351 -36.90 -25.26 25.31
CA VAL A 351 -36.83 -26.65 24.84
C VAL A 351 -38.24 -27.21 24.80
N THR A 352 -38.65 -27.75 23.65
CA THR A 352 -39.97 -28.37 23.50
C THR A 352 -39.83 -29.79 22.96
N LEU A 353 -40.52 -30.74 23.58
CA LEU A 353 -40.68 -32.11 23.11
C LEU A 353 -42.16 -32.30 22.82
N ASN A 354 -42.52 -32.56 21.56
CA ASN A 354 -43.92 -32.75 21.16
C ASN A 354 -44.87 -31.66 21.69
N GLN A 355 -44.43 -30.39 21.64
CA GLN A 355 -45.14 -29.18 22.11
C GLN A 355 -45.21 -28.99 23.64
N LEU A 356 -44.72 -29.93 24.45
CA LEU A 356 -44.57 -29.76 25.90
C LEU A 356 -43.24 -29.05 26.21
N GLN A 357 -43.28 -28.03 27.08
CA GLN A 357 -42.07 -27.35 27.53
C GLN A 357 -41.35 -28.19 28.57
N ILE A 358 -40.05 -28.41 28.35
CA ILE A 358 -39.16 -29.11 29.28
C ILE A 358 -38.39 -28.05 30.08
N ASP A 359 -38.12 -28.31 31.36
CA ASP A 359 -37.25 -27.46 32.17
C ASP A 359 -35.85 -27.37 31.53
N GLU A 360 -35.39 -26.14 31.31
CA GLU A 360 -34.13 -25.83 30.64
C GLU A 360 -32.93 -26.40 31.43
N LYS A 361 -32.97 -26.33 32.76
CA LYS A 361 -31.85 -26.75 33.61
C LYS A 361 -31.69 -28.27 33.63
N GLU A 362 -32.80 -28.98 33.69
CA GLU A 362 -32.80 -30.44 33.64
C GLU A 362 -32.36 -30.94 32.25
N TYR A 363 -32.88 -30.33 31.19
CA TYR A 363 -32.47 -30.63 29.82
C TYR A 363 -30.96 -30.42 29.61
N GLN A 364 -30.39 -29.30 30.09
CA GLN A 364 -28.96 -29.02 29.95
C GLN A 364 -28.09 -30.09 30.64
N LYS A 365 -28.47 -30.54 31.84
CA LYS A 365 -27.75 -31.61 32.55
C LYS A 365 -27.78 -32.92 31.78
N ILE A 366 -28.96 -33.30 31.26
CA ILE A 366 -29.12 -34.52 30.46
C ILE A 366 -28.34 -34.43 29.16
N TYR A 367 -28.44 -33.30 28.45
CA TYR A 367 -27.76 -33.07 27.19
C TYR A 367 -26.24 -33.12 27.33
N GLU A 368 -25.65 -32.46 28.34
CA GLU A 368 -24.21 -32.51 28.56
C GLU A 368 -23.72 -33.92 28.93
N LYS A 369 -24.52 -34.70 29.68
CA LYS A 369 -24.22 -36.11 29.96
C LYS A 369 -24.23 -36.94 28.68
N LEU A 370 -25.28 -36.83 27.87
CA LEU A 370 -25.42 -37.54 26.59
C LEU A 370 -24.31 -37.15 25.61
N LYS A 371 -24.01 -35.86 25.51
CA LYS A 371 -22.91 -35.33 24.71
C LYS A 371 -21.58 -35.92 25.13
N LYS A 372 -21.23 -35.90 26.44
CA LYS A 372 -19.99 -36.51 26.93
C LYS A 372 -19.90 -38.00 26.59
N GLN A 373 -21.00 -38.74 26.72
CA GLN A 373 -21.05 -40.15 26.33
C GLN A 373 -20.85 -40.36 24.82
N MET A 374 -21.50 -39.55 23.98
CA MET A 374 -21.34 -39.65 22.52
C MET A 374 -19.96 -39.22 22.05
N GLN A 375 -19.35 -38.22 22.69
CA GLN A 375 -17.97 -37.82 22.43
C GLN A 375 -16.99 -38.95 22.72
N GLN A 376 -17.20 -39.67 23.83
CA GLN A 376 -16.40 -40.86 24.13
C GLN A 376 -16.63 -41.94 23.06
N LYS A 377 -17.88 -42.22 22.67
CA LYS A 377 -18.21 -43.23 21.64
C LYS A 377 -17.68 -42.90 20.24
N LEU A 378 -17.63 -41.63 19.86
CA LEU A 378 -17.09 -41.15 18.58
C LEU A 378 -15.55 -41.21 18.52
N CYS A 379 -14.87 -41.47 19.65
CA CYS A 379 -13.42 -41.61 19.64
C CYS A 379 -13.02 -42.75 18.69
N TYR A 380 -12.06 -42.50 17.82
CA TYR A 380 -11.56 -43.49 16.85
C TYR A 380 -11.21 -44.82 17.53
N MET A 381 -10.62 -44.76 18.73
CA MET A 381 -10.31 -45.93 19.55
C MET A 381 -11.55 -46.74 19.94
N ASN A 382 -12.67 -46.09 20.23
CA ASN A 382 -13.92 -46.78 20.57
C ASN A 382 -14.60 -47.36 19.32
N LEU A 383 -14.52 -46.70 18.16
CA LEU A 383 -15.01 -47.27 16.91
C LEU A 383 -14.23 -48.53 16.51
N VAL A 384 -12.90 -48.48 16.62
CA VAL A 384 -12.03 -49.66 16.41
C VAL A 384 -12.37 -50.76 17.42
N TYR A 385 -12.55 -50.41 18.69
CA TYR A 385 -12.93 -51.37 19.74
C TYR A 385 -14.28 -52.07 19.46
N GLU A 386 -15.31 -51.32 19.07
CA GLU A 386 -16.63 -51.89 18.75
C GLU A 386 -16.58 -52.77 17.50
N ILE A 387 -15.82 -52.38 16.47
CA ILE A 387 -15.57 -53.22 15.28
C ILE A 387 -14.86 -54.52 15.68
N SER A 388 -13.83 -54.43 16.52
CA SER A 388 -13.12 -55.62 17.04
C SER A 388 -14.05 -56.51 17.85
N ARG A 389 -14.97 -55.97 18.66
CA ARG A 389 -15.98 -56.75 19.39
C ARG A 389 -16.99 -57.42 18.47
N LEU A 390 -17.46 -56.73 17.44
CA LEU A 390 -18.33 -57.33 16.43
C LEU A 390 -17.61 -58.48 15.71
N TYR A 391 -16.33 -58.30 15.38
CA TYR A 391 -15.51 -59.38 14.82
C TYR A 391 -15.45 -60.59 15.75
N LEU A 392 -15.20 -60.38 17.05
CA LEU A 392 -15.20 -61.46 18.05
C LEU A 392 -16.55 -62.19 18.15
N ILE A 393 -17.68 -61.47 18.12
CA ILE A 393 -19.03 -62.05 18.17
C ILE A 393 -19.34 -62.85 16.89
N ILE A 394 -18.91 -62.35 15.73
CA ILE A 394 -19.07 -63.09 14.48
C ILE A 394 -18.17 -64.34 14.50
N ARG A 395 -16.94 -64.23 15.01
CA ARG A 395 -16.00 -65.36 15.16
C ARG A 395 -16.49 -66.42 16.14
N SER A 396 -17.19 -66.04 17.21
CA SER A 396 -17.76 -66.99 18.16
C SER A 396 -18.95 -67.78 17.57
N SER A 397 -19.57 -67.29 16.50
CA SER A 397 -20.76 -67.91 15.89
C SER A 397 -20.50 -68.51 14.50
N LYS A 398 -19.33 -68.26 13.89
CA LYS A 398 -18.98 -68.68 12.54
C LYS A 398 -17.58 -69.31 12.49
N LEU A 399 -17.45 -70.37 11.71
CA LEU A 399 -16.17 -71.02 11.47
C LEU A 399 -15.25 -70.11 10.65
N ARG A 400 -13.93 -70.25 10.86
CA ARG A 400 -12.89 -69.43 10.20
C ARG A 400 -13.06 -69.40 8.68
N GLU A 401 -13.36 -70.56 8.11
CA GLU A 401 -13.58 -70.72 6.66
C GLU A 401 -14.81 -69.96 6.15
N GLU A 402 -15.87 -69.83 6.96
CA GLU A 402 -17.07 -69.09 6.59
C GLU A 402 -16.81 -67.58 6.57
N LEU A 403 -16.02 -67.10 7.54
CA LEU A 403 -15.56 -65.71 7.56
C LEU A 403 -14.67 -65.40 6.36
N LEU A 404 -13.69 -66.26 6.07
CA LEU A 404 -12.85 -66.13 4.87
C LEU A 404 -13.69 -66.13 3.59
N LYS A 405 -14.68 -67.02 3.48
CA LYS A 405 -15.64 -67.03 2.35
C LYS A 405 -16.43 -65.72 2.28
N SER A 406 -16.83 -65.14 3.41
CA SER A 406 -17.54 -63.85 3.40
C SER A 406 -16.68 -62.69 2.88
N HIS A 407 -15.36 -62.69 3.15
CA HIS A 407 -14.42 -61.72 2.58
C HIS A 407 -14.20 -61.91 1.06
N LEU A 408 -14.43 -63.11 0.54
CA LEU A 408 -14.41 -63.43 -0.89
C LEU A 408 -15.73 -63.09 -1.60
N ILE A 409 -16.84 -63.00 -0.87
CA ILE A 409 -18.14 -62.52 -1.38
C ILE A 409 -18.10 -60.98 -1.40
N GLY A 410 -17.38 -60.43 -2.37
CA GLY A 410 -17.51 -59.01 -2.71
C GLY A 410 -18.89 -58.72 -3.30
N ILE A 411 -19.30 -57.45 -3.31
CA ILE A 411 -20.38 -56.98 -4.18
C ILE A 411 -19.96 -57.34 -5.61
N LYS A 412 -20.67 -58.28 -6.26
CA LYS A 412 -20.37 -58.66 -7.64
C LYS A 412 -20.51 -57.42 -8.51
N LEU A 413 -19.43 -57.03 -9.16
CA LEU A 413 -19.47 -56.08 -10.27
C LEU A 413 -20.31 -56.72 -11.38
N ASN A 414 -21.57 -56.33 -11.50
CA ASN A 414 -22.39 -56.64 -12.67
C ASN A 414 -21.90 -55.78 -13.84
N LEU A 415 -20.70 -56.12 -14.34
CA LEU A 415 -20.21 -55.66 -15.63
C LEU A 415 -20.67 -56.70 -16.67
N PRO A 416 -21.35 -56.29 -17.76
CA PRO A 416 -21.82 -57.20 -18.80
C PRO A 416 -20.69 -57.90 -19.60
N VAL A 417 -19.42 -57.72 -19.21
CA VAL A 417 -18.23 -58.19 -19.96
C VAL A 417 -17.54 -59.39 -19.31
N LEU A 418 -17.95 -59.84 -18.12
CA LEU A 418 -17.32 -60.99 -17.42
C LEU A 418 -18.18 -62.26 -17.49
N LYS A 419 -18.56 -62.69 -18.70
CA LYS A 419 -19.19 -64.00 -18.93
C LYS A 419 -18.24 -65.09 -19.43
N GLU A 420 -16.99 -64.76 -19.72
CA GLU A 420 -15.98 -65.74 -20.10
C GLU A 420 -14.70 -65.42 -19.35
N ASP A 421 -14.53 -66.05 -18.20
CA ASP A 421 -13.23 -66.52 -17.72
C ASP A 421 -13.45 -67.42 -16.49
N THR A 422 -13.75 -68.67 -16.79
CA THR A 422 -13.52 -69.80 -15.88
C THR A 422 -12.01 -69.95 -15.66
N CYS A 423 -11.46 -69.19 -14.73
CA CYS A 423 -10.17 -69.47 -14.12
C CYS A 423 -10.26 -69.15 -12.62
N LEU A 424 -11.07 -69.94 -11.91
CA LEU A 424 -10.89 -70.17 -10.48
C LEU A 424 -9.57 -70.92 -10.32
N SER A 425 -8.48 -70.16 -10.31
CA SER A 425 -7.17 -70.63 -9.88
C SER A 425 -7.32 -71.18 -8.46
N ASN A 426 -7.15 -72.50 -8.37
CA ASN A 426 -6.94 -73.27 -7.16
C ASN A 426 -6.06 -72.51 -6.15
N CYS A 427 -6.67 -71.87 -5.15
CA CYS A 427 -5.98 -71.58 -3.90
C CYS A 427 -5.86 -72.89 -3.09
N LYS A 428 -4.97 -73.78 -3.54
CA LYS A 428 -4.50 -74.96 -2.78
C LYS A 428 -3.50 -74.59 -1.67
N SER A 429 -3.46 -73.33 -1.22
CA SER A 429 -2.58 -72.85 -0.16
C SER A 429 -3.25 -72.75 1.22
N ALA A 430 -4.57 -72.96 1.34
CA ALA A 430 -5.26 -72.93 2.63
C ALA A 430 -5.37 -74.31 3.32
N GLN A 431 -4.94 -75.40 2.68
CA GLN A 431 -5.10 -76.78 3.20
C GLN A 431 -3.95 -77.27 4.11
N LYS A 432 -3.03 -76.40 4.54
CA LYS A 432 -1.99 -76.73 5.52
C LYS A 432 -1.94 -75.71 6.65
N ILE A 433 -3.07 -75.43 7.28
CA ILE A 433 -3.11 -74.78 8.59
C ILE A 433 -3.73 -75.78 9.57
N ASN A 434 -2.84 -76.51 10.24
CA ASN A 434 -3.02 -77.33 11.44
C ASN A 434 -4.45 -77.83 11.76
N SER A 435 -4.68 -79.11 11.46
CA SER A 435 -5.78 -79.94 11.97
C SER A 435 -5.70 -80.24 13.48
N GLN A 436 -5.09 -79.36 14.28
CA GLN A 436 -4.94 -79.51 15.73
C GLN A 436 -5.23 -78.22 16.53
N MET A 437 -5.63 -77.12 15.89
CA MET A 437 -6.06 -75.93 16.63
C MET A 437 -7.58 -75.88 16.76
N GLU A 438 -8.08 -75.60 17.97
CA GLU A 438 -9.51 -75.41 18.19
C GLU A 438 -10.05 -74.31 17.27
N PRO A 439 -11.14 -74.56 16.52
CA PRO A 439 -11.65 -73.62 15.50
C PRO A 439 -12.15 -72.28 16.05
N TYR A 440 -12.21 -72.15 17.38
CA TYR A 440 -12.70 -71.01 18.13
C TYR A 440 -11.61 -70.20 18.85
N LEU A 441 -10.33 -70.63 18.81
CA LEU A 441 -9.23 -69.90 19.45
C LEU A 441 -8.66 -68.82 18.49
N LEU A 442 -8.49 -67.60 19.00
CA LEU A 442 -7.83 -66.51 18.26
C LEU A 442 -6.33 -66.80 18.12
N ASN A 443 -5.80 -66.68 16.91
CA ASN A 443 -4.37 -66.78 16.60
C ASN A 443 -3.88 -65.49 15.91
N GLU A 444 -2.56 -65.35 15.77
CA GLU A 444 -1.94 -64.14 15.21
C GLU A 444 -2.46 -63.82 13.78
N ASP A 445 -2.73 -64.85 12.97
CA ASP A 445 -3.35 -64.71 11.65
C ASP A 445 -4.75 -64.05 11.67
N ASP A 446 -5.52 -64.22 12.76
CA ASP A 446 -6.85 -63.63 12.89
C ASP A 446 -6.77 -62.11 13.18
N ALA A 447 -5.61 -61.61 13.63
CA ALA A 447 -5.34 -60.17 13.72
C ALA A 447 -5.01 -59.56 12.35
N GLU A 448 -4.37 -60.34 11.46
CA GLU A 448 -4.08 -59.91 10.08
C GLU A 448 -5.36 -59.73 9.24
N LEU A 449 -6.43 -60.48 9.53
CA LEU A 449 -7.76 -60.36 8.92
C LEU A 449 -8.39 -58.96 9.11
N LEU A 450 -8.06 -58.26 10.19
CA LEU A 450 -8.51 -56.89 10.46
C LEU A 450 -7.55 -55.82 9.91
N SER A 451 -6.36 -56.22 9.48
CA SER A 451 -5.37 -55.34 8.88
C SER A 451 -5.62 -55.23 7.37
N LEU A 452 -5.56 -54.02 6.82
CA LEU A 452 -5.68 -53.77 5.38
C LEU A 452 -4.52 -54.35 4.54
N ALA A 453 -3.53 -54.99 5.17
CA ALA A 453 -2.25 -55.37 4.58
C ALA A 453 -2.37 -56.38 3.43
N ASN A 454 -3.37 -57.26 3.44
CA ASN A 454 -3.47 -58.32 2.44
C ASN A 454 -4.20 -57.96 1.13
N ARG A 455 -4.43 -56.66 0.86
CA ARG A 455 -4.93 -56.22 -0.46
C ARG A 455 -3.85 -55.90 -1.48
N ARG A 456 -2.55 -55.99 -1.15
CA ARG A 456 -1.46 -55.71 -2.11
C ARG A 456 -0.18 -56.52 -1.88
N CYS A 457 -0.22 -57.83 -2.12
CA CYS A 457 0.98 -58.49 -2.67
C CYS A 457 1.03 -58.26 -4.18
N GLN A 458 1.23 -56.99 -4.55
CA GLN A 458 1.73 -56.47 -5.82
C GLN A 458 1.36 -54.99 -5.88
N LYS A 459 2.26 -54.14 -5.40
CA LYS A 459 2.61 -52.91 -6.13
C LYS A 459 3.90 -52.33 -5.57
N TYR A 460 4.77 -52.08 -6.53
CA TYR A 460 6.09 -51.51 -6.45
C TYR A 460 6.27 -50.40 -5.42
N VAL A 461 7.45 -50.45 -4.82
CA VAL A 461 8.16 -49.41 -4.06
C VAL A 461 8.01 -48.04 -4.72
N GLU A 462 7.41 -47.10 -4.00
CA GLU A 462 7.74 -45.68 -4.09
C GLU A 462 7.97 -45.19 -2.66
N THR A 463 9.23 -45.27 -2.22
CA THR A 463 9.69 -44.65 -0.98
C THR A 463 9.72 -43.14 -1.16
N ILE A 464 8.99 -42.41 -0.31
CA ILE A 464 9.18 -40.97 -0.14
C ILE A 464 10.46 -40.79 0.67
N PRO A 465 11.47 -40.05 0.16
CA PRO A 465 12.69 -39.79 0.92
C PRO A 465 12.32 -38.90 2.11
N GLU A 466 12.72 -39.30 3.32
CA GLU A 466 12.54 -38.62 4.62
C GLU A 466 11.31 -39.00 5.48
N GLU A 467 10.77 -40.21 5.35
CA GLU A 467 9.95 -40.77 6.44
C GLU A 467 10.85 -41.33 7.56
N ILE A 468 10.86 -40.66 8.72
CA ILE A 468 11.51 -41.16 9.93
C ILE A 468 10.69 -42.36 10.43
N TYR A 469 11.21 -43.56 10.23
CA TYR A 469 10.70 -44.78 10.84
C TYR A 469 10.86 -44.69 12.37
N ASN A 470 9.75 -44.47 13.08
CA ASN A 470 9.69 -44.85 14.49
C ASN A 470 9.44 -46.36 14.55
N GLU A 471 10.51 -47.14 14.62
CA GLU A 471 10.47 -48.55 14.99
C GLU A 471 10.12 -48.68 16.47
N VAL A 472 8.85 -48.47 16.80
CA VAL A 472 8.30 -49.00 18.04
C VAL A 472 7.07 -49.77 17.65
N ASP A 473 7.29 -51.07 17.42
CA ASP A 473 6.26 -52.03 17.10
C ASP A 473 5.22 -52.06 18.24
N TYR A 474 4.01 -51.61 17.92
CA TYR A 474 2.87 -51.54 18.83
C TYR A 474 2.57 -52.89 19.51
N TYR A 475 2.95 -54.00 18.86
CA TYR A 475 2.81 -55.36 19.39
C TYR A 475 3.79 -55.66 20.53
N TYR A 476 5.01 -55.12 20.48
CA TYR A 476 6.02 -55.37 21.52
C TYR A 476 5.69 -54.66 22.84
N LEU A 477 5.04 -53.49 22.77
CA LEU A 477 4.64 -52.71 23.95
C LEU A 477 3.43 -53.29 24.70
N ASN A 478 2.59 -54.08 24.04
CA ASN A 478 1.33 -54.56 24.60
C ASN A 478 1.30 -56.09 24.80
N LYS A 479 2.46 -56.75 24.69
CA LYS A 479 2.59 -58.17 25.01
C LYS A 479 2.45 -58.35 26.53
N ILE A 480 1.36 -58.97 26.95
CA ILE A 480 1.20 -59.44 28.33
C ILE A 480 2.09 -60.68 28.48
N ILE A 481 3.00 -60.68 29.46
CA ILE A 481 3.79 -61.85 29.88
C ILE A 481 2.95 -62.70 30.82
#